data_AF-A0A627U8U0-F1
#
_entry.id   AF-A0A627U8U0-F1
#
_cell.length_a   1.000
_cell.length_b   1.000
_cell.length_c   1.000
_cell.angle_alpha   90.00
_cell.angle_beta   90.00
_cell.angle_gamma   90.00
#
_symmetry.space_group_name_H-M   'P 1'
#
loop_
_entity.id
_entity.type
_entity.pdbx_description
1 polymer ?
#
loop_
_entity_poly.entity_id
_entity_poly.type
_entity_poly.pdbx_seq_one_letter_code
_entity_poly.pdbx_strand_id
1 'polypeptide(L)'
;MKGKHQDTKALSDVLAEMQRQDAKWGADRNQDPFIWGAILGEEVGEFHQAVLHDRFGGKAAGTSREEAVQIAAVALQIIEYYDRVID
;
A
#
# COMPACT_ATOMS: atom_id res chain seq x y z
N MET A 1 19.16 -19.76 4.58
CA MET A 1 18.27 -19.80 3.41
C MET A 1 17.44 -18.53 3.40
N LYS A 2 17.38 -17.81 2.27
CA LYS A 2 16.35 -16.78 2.10
C LYS A 2 14.99 -17.49 2.05
N GLY A 3 13.99 -16.92 2.72
CA GLY A 3 12.63 -17.44 2.68
C GLY A 3 11.97 -17.15 1.33
N LYS A 4 11.02 -17.97 0.89
CA LYS A 4 10.38 -17.86 -0.45
C LYS A 4 9.87 -16.45 -0.79
N HIS A 5 9.43 -15.69 0.19
CA HIS A 5 8.95 -14.31 -0.01
C HIS A 5 10.07 -13.32 -0.37
N GLN A 6 11.29 -13.56 0.13
CA GLN A 6 12.48 -12.74 -0.14
C GLN A 6 13.08 -13.00 -1.52
N ASP A 7 12.62 -14.04 -2.23
CA ASP A 7 13.04 -14.35 -3.59
C ASP A 7 12.21 -13.60 -4.65
N THR A 8 11.16 -12.90 -4.23
CA THR A 8 10.30 -12.09 -5.11
C THR A 8 10.61 -10.60 -4.97
N LYS A 9 10.17 -9.79 -5.94
CA LYS A 9 10.21 -8.32 -5.86
C LYS A 9 9.14 -7.72 -4.94
N ALA A 10 8.23 -8.52 -4.38
CA ALA A 10 7.08 -7.98 -3.65
C ALA A 10 7.51 -7.12 -2.47
N LEU A 11 8.45 -7.60 -1.64
CA LEU A 11 8.93 -6.84 -0.48
C LEU A 11 9.69 -5.57 -0.90
N SER A 12 10.54 -5.65 -1.93
CA SER A 12 11.27 -4.46 -2.41
C SER A 12 10.33 -3.41 -3.01
N ASP A 13 9.28 -3.84 -3.70
CA ASP A 13 8.32 -2.93 -4.31
C ASP A 13 7.46 -2.24 -3.24
N VAL A 14 7.08 -2.95 -2.18
CA VAL A 14 6.38 -2.36 -1.02
C VAL A 14 7.25 -1.30 -0.33
N LEU A 15 8.52 -1.59 -0.08
CA LEU A 15 9.44 -0.62 0.51
C LEU A 15 9.68 0.61 -0.39
N ALA A 16 9.79 0.40 -1.70
CA ALA A 16 9.92 1.48 -2.66
C ALA A 16 8.65 2.36 -2.72
N GLU A 17 7.48 1.73 -2.60
CA GLU A 17 6.20 2.44 -2.55
C GLU A 17 6.05 3.28 -1.28
N MET A 18 6.44 2.76 -0.12
CA MET A 18 6.50 3.56 1.12
C MET A 18 7.36 4.82 0.94
N GLN A 19 8.57 4.67 0.37
CA GLN A 19 9.46 5.80 0.09
C GLN A 19 8.84 6.82 -0.90
N ARG A 20 8.12 6.34 -1.91
CA ARG A 20 7.40 7.22 -2.85
C ARG A 20 6.30 8.01 -2.14
N GLN A 21 5.53 7.36 -1.26
CA GLN A 21 4.49 8.02 -0.48
C GLN A 21 5.07 9.04 0.50
N ASP A 22 6.19 8.71 1.16
CA ASP A 22 6.91 9.64 2.03
C ASP A 22 7.40 10.88 1.27
N ALA A 23 7.93 10.69 0.07
CA ALA A 23 8.36 11.80 -0.78
C ALA A 23 7.17 12.68 -1.24
N LYS A 24 6.00 12.08 -1.44
CA LYS A 24 4.79 12.79 -1.91
C LYS A 24 4.05 13.51 -0.79
N TRP A 25 3.98 12.91 0.40
CA TRP A 25 3.09 13.33 1.49
C TRP A 25 3.82 13.68 2.79
N GLY A 26 5.15 13.58 2.81
CA GLY A 26 5.98 13.70 4.00
C GLY A 26 6.18 12.35 4.70
N ALA A 27 7.37 12.14 5.29
CA ALA A 27 7.71 10.91 5.99
C ALA A 27 7.18 10.87 7.44
N ASP A 28 7.13 12.01 8.12
CA ASP A 28 6.71 12.11 9.53
C ASP A 28 5.18 12.19 9.69
N ARG A 29 4.46 11.28 9.04
CA ARG A 29 2.99 11.26 9.10
C ARG A 29 2.50 10.69 10.42
N ASN A 30 1.82 11.53 11.18
CA ASN A 30 1.13 11.15 12.41
C ASN A 30 -0.37 11.39 12.29
N GLN A 31 -0.98 10.75 11.29
CA GLN A 31 -2.41 10.85 11.05
C GLN A 31 -3.19 10.11 12.14
N ASP A 32 -4.40 10.57 12.44
CA ASP A 32 -5.27 9.83 13.34
C ASP A 32 -5.74 8.50 12.71
N PRO A 33 -6.15 7.51 13.51
CA PRO A 33 -6.55 6.19 13.00
C PRO A 33 -7.68 6.21 11.98
N PHE A 34 -8.60 7.18 12.04
CA PHE A 34 -9.67 7.30 11.05
C PHE A 34 -9.10 7.72 9.69
N ILE A 35 -8.17 8.67 9.65
CA ILE A 35 -7.51 9.08 8.40
C ILE A 35 -6.68 7.93 7.83
N TRP A 36 -5.93 7.21 8.66
CA TRP A 36 -5.22 6.01 8.20
C TRP A 36 -6.16 4.96 7.61
N GLY A 37 -7.30 4.70 8.27
CA GLY A 37 -8.32 3.80 7.76
C GLY A 37 -8.94 4.28 6.43
N ALA A 38 -9.12 5.59 6.27
CA ALA A 38 -9.62 6.17 5.03
C ALA A 38 -8.62 6.00 3.87
N ILE A 39 -7.33 6.27 4.11
CA ILE A 39 -6.26 6.07 3.11
C ILE A 39 -6.18 4.61 2.70
N LEU A 40 -6.17 3.67 3.65
CA LEU A 40 -6.17 2.24 3.33
C LEU A 40 -7.42 1.84 2.53
N GLY A 41 -8.57 2.40 2.88
CA GLY A 41 -9.84 2.16 2.18
C GLY A 41 -9.83 2.67 0.74
N GLU A 42 -9.16 3.79 0.47
CA GLU A 42 -8.94 4.32 -0.89
C GLU A 42 -8.16 3.32 -1.75
N GLU A 43 -7.00 2.85 -1.28
CA GLU A 43 -6.15 1.87 -2.00
C GLU A 43 -6.90 0.54 -2.26
N VAL A 44 -7.71 0.08 -1.30
CA VAL A 44 -8.56 -1.11 -1.48
C VAL A 44 -9.64 -0.88 -2.54
N GLY A 45 -10.21 0.33 -2.60
CA GLY A 45 -11.16 0.73 -3.63
C GLY A 45 -10.53 0.73 -5.03
N GLU A 46 -9.33 1.30 -5.16
CA GLU A 46 -8.56 1.33 -6.41
C GLU A 46 -8.19 -0.08 -6.87
N PHE A 47 -7.75 -0.95 -5.95
CA PHE A 47 -7.51 -2.37 -6.26
C PHE A 47 -8.75 -3.08 -6.80
N HIS A 48 -9.91 -2.92 -6.16
CA HIS A 48 -11.15 -3.52 -6.67
C HIS A 48 -11.54 -2.94 -8.04
N GLN A 49 -11.35 -1.65 -8.25
CA GLN A 49 -11.58 -1.02 -9.54
C GLN A 49 -10.64 -1.60 -10.62
N ALA A 50 -9.37 -1.78 -10.31
CA ALA A 50 -8.38 -2.37 -11.20
C ALA A 50 -8.76 -3.81 -11.57
N VAL A 51 -9.15 -4.63 -10.60
CA VAL A 51 -9.60 -6.02 -10.83
C VAL A 51 -10.85 -6.08 -11.71
N LEU A 52 -11.82 -5.18 -11.50
CA LEU A 52 -13.00 -5.08 -12.37
C LEU A 52 -12.61 -4.67 -13.79
N HIS A 53 -11.72 -3.70 -13.94
CA HIS A 53 -11.23 -3.25 -15.24
C HIS A 53 -10.37 -4.30 -15.94
N ASP A 54 -9.60 -5.12 -15.23
CA ASP A 54 -8.89 -6.27 -15.79
C ASP A 54 -9.86 -7.28 -16.42
N ARG A 55 -11.02 -7.47 -15.78
CA ARG A 55 -12.02 -8.43 -16.24
C ARG A 55 -12.90 -7.92 -17.37
N PHE A 56 -13.33 -6.67 -17.30
CA PHE A 56 -14.36 -6.11 -18.18
C PHE A 56 -13.84 -5.01 -19.12
N GLY A 57 -12.55 -4.69 -19.05
CA GLY A 57 -11.96 -3.52 -19.69
C GLY A 57 -12.20 -2.25 -18.89
N GLY A 58 -11.26 -1.32 -18.95
CA GLY A 58 -11.37 -0.02 -18.30
C GLY A 58 -10.02 0.67 -18.17
N LYS A 59 -10.05 1.95 -17.76
CA LYS A 59 -8.84 2.80 -17.70
C LYS A 59 -7.78 2.34 -16.70
N ALA A 60 -8.16 1.50 -15.73
CA ALA A 60 -7.26 0.98 -14.69
C ALA A 60 -6.85 -0.48 -14.94
N ALA A 61 -7.18 -1.06 -16.11
CA ALA A 61 -6.74 -2.41 -16.44
C ALA A 61 -5.19 -2.47 -16.45
N GLY A 62 -4.63 -3.53 -15.89
CA GLY A 62 -3.21 -3.78 -15.72
C GLY A 62 -2.60 -3.25 -14.42
N THR A 63 -3.36 -2.52 -13.59
CA THR A 63 -2.84 -1.86 -12.38
C THR A 63 -3.05 -2.66 -11.09
N SER A 64 -3.80 -3.77 -11.10
CA SER A 64 -4.16 -4.53 -9.90
C SER A 64 -2.97 -4.93 -9.01
N ARG A 65 -1.80 -5.23 -9.60
CA ARG A 65 -0.59 -5.53 -8.82
C ARG A 65 -0.04 -4.28 -8.12
N GLU A 66 -0.06 -3.13 -8.79
CA GLU A 66 0.40 -1.86 -8.24
C GLU A 66 -0.47 -1.47 -7.04
N GLU A 67 -1.80 -1.55 -7.18
CA GLU A 67 -2.71 -1.25 -6.07
C GLU A 67 -2.53 -2.20 -4.89
N ALA A 68 -2.28 -3.49 -5.14
CA ALA A 68 -1.96 -4.42 -4.06
C ALA A 68 -0.65 -4.06 -3.31
N VAL A 69 0.33 -3.48 -4.00
CA VAL A 69 1.56 -2.97 -3.38
C VAL A 69 1.26 -1.71 -2.57
N GLN A 70 0.43 -0.79 -3.06
CA GLN A 70 0.02 0.41 -2.31
C GLN A 70 -0.73 0.05 -1.02
N ILE A 71 -1.66 -0.92 -1.08
CA ILE A 71 -2.35 -1.46 0.10
C ILE A 71 -1.34 -1.97 1.14
N ALA A 72 -0.38 -2.79 0.71
CA ALA A 72 0.63 -3.36 1.62
C ALA A 72 1.54 -2.27 2.22
N ALA A 73 1.92 -1.27 1.43
CA ALA A 73 2.71 -0.14 1.90
C ALA A 73 1.95 0.69 2.95
N VAL A 74 0.67 0.99 2.72
CA VAL A 74 -0.16 1.71 3.70
C VAL A 74 -0.37 0.87 4.95
N ALA A 75 -0.65 -0.43 4.82
CA ALA A 75 -0.82 -1.32 5.96
C ALA A 75 0.43 -1.39 6.86
N LEU A 76 1.63 -1.43 6.27
CA LEU A 76 2.88 -1.38 7.05
C LEU A 76 3.04 -0.06 7.79
N GLN A 77 2.76 1.08 7.14
CA GLN A 77 2.86 2.38 7.79
C GLN A 77 1.84 2.57 8.92
N ILE A 78 0.68 1.91 8.83
CA ILE A 78 -0.29 1.85 9.94
C ILE A 78 0.28 1.05 11.12
N ILE A 79 0.94 -0.09 10.86
CA ILE A 79 1.63 -0.86 11.90
C ILE A 79 2.70 0.03 12.56
N GLU A 80 3.54 0.69 11.76
CA GLU A 80 4.57 1.61 12.28
C GLU A 80 3.97 2.77 13.08
N TYR A 81 2.80 3.28 12.70
CA TYR A 81 2.06 4.25 13.52
C TYR A 81 1.69 3.66 14.87
N TYR A 82 1.10 2.47 14.92
CA TYR A 82 0.74 1.82 16.17
C TYR A 82 1.94 1.49 17.04
N ASP A 83 3.05 1.03 16.45
CA ASP A 83 4.31 0.78 17.15
C ASP A 83 4.84 2.06 17.83
N ARG A 84 4.61 3.25 17.25
CA ARG A 84 5.02 4.53 17.85
C ARG A 84 4.10 5.03 18.97
N VAL A 85 2.84 4.63 19.01
CA VAL A 85 1.83 5.18 19.94
C VAL A 85 1.37 4.22 21.03
N ILE A 86 1.64 2.91 20.87
CA ILE A 86 1.33 1.88 21.86
C ILE A 86 2.54 1.61 22.78
N ASP A 87 3.76 1.76 22.27
CA ASP A 87 5.00 1.75 23.07
C ASP A 87 5.29 3.12 23.71
#